data_AF-A0A936ZT55-F1
#
_entry.id   AF-A0A936ZT55-F1
#
_cell.length_a   1.000
_cell.length_b   1.000
_cell.length_c   1.000
_cell.angle_alpha   90.00
_cell.angle_beta   90.00
_cell.angle_gamma   90.00
#
_symmetry.space_group_name_H-M   'P 1'
#
loop_
_entity.id
_entity.type
_entity.pdbx_description
1 polymer ?
#
loop_
_entity_poly.entity_id
_entity_poly.type
_entity_poly.pdbx_seq_one_letter_code
_entity_poly.pdbx_strand_id
1 'polypeptide(L)'
;MVILKKIQAATLVEVLTASVLIIIVFMVASLSFNNVFANQIKRDHTAIENRVKALGYFSIHGTMKLPYAEDFEGWEIMITSESGKTVLVYSKEGVEHEKVFAR
;
A
#
# COMPACT_ATOMS: atom_id res chain seq x y z
N MET A 1 -8.36 -39.43 -49.07
CA MET A 1 -7.58 -38.24 -49.46
C MET A 1 -7.08 -37.60 -48.17
N VAL A 2 -5.78 -37.74 -47.88
CA VAL A 2 -5.18 -37.22 -46.64
C VAL A 2 -4.24 -36.10 -47.04
N ILE A 3 -4.59 -34.87 -46.70
CA ILE A 3 -3.76 -33.70 -46.97
C ILE A 3 -2.66 -33.70 -45.91
N LEU A 4 -1.46 -34.16 -46.27
CA LEU A 4 -0.26 -33.89 -45.50
C LEU A 4 0.11 -32.42 -45.68
N LYS A 5 -0.52 -31.56 -44.88
CA LYS A 5 -0.23 -30.11 -44.87
C LYS A 5 1.12 -29.90 -44.21
N LYS A 6 2.16 -29.64 -45.01
CA LYS A 6 3.51 -29.35 -44.54
C LYS A 6 3.49 -28.02 -43.77
N ILE A 7 3.52 -28.08 -42.44
CA ILE A 7 3.65 -26.87 -41.61
C ILE A 7 5.06 -26.33 -41.82
N GLN A 8 5.21 -25.08 -42.25
CA GLN A 8 6.52 -24.45 -42.33
C GLN A 8 7.11 -24.40 -40.92
N ALA A 9 8.22 -25.10 -40.70
CA ALA A 9 8.97 -24.98 -39.47
C ALA A 9 9.57 -23.56 -39.39
N ALA A 10 9.39 -22.90 -38.24
CA ALA A 10 10.03 -21.62 -37.97
C ALA A 10 11.55 -21.78 -38.09
N THR A 11 12.22 -20.80 -38.68
CA THR A 11 13.67 -20.87 -38.86
C THR A 11 14.37 -20.75 -37.49
N LEU A 12 15.54 -21.36 -37.33
CA LEU A 12 16.29 -21.30 -36.07
C LEU A 12 16.50 -19.85 -35.60
N VAL A 13 16.78 -18.94 -36.53
CA VAL A 13 16.95 -17.51 -36.26
C VAL A 13 15.67 -16.88 -35.72
N GLU A 14 14.52 -17.22 -36.28
CA GLU A 14 13.21 -16.72 -35.84
C GLU A 14 12.86 -17.17 -34.41
N VAL A 15 13.16 -18.43 -34.08
CA VAL A 15 12.94 -18.95 -32.71
C VAL A 15 13.86 -18.25 -31.71
N LEU A 16 15.12 -18.03 -32.09
CA LEU A 16 16.09 -17.33 -31.24
C LEU A 16 15.69 -15.86 -31.03
N THR A 17 15.33 -15.13 -32.08
CA THR A 17 14.92 -13.72 -31.94
C THR A 17 13.66 -13.59 -31.10
N ALA A 18 12.66 -14.45 -31.30
CA ALA A 18 11.46 -14.50 -30.48
C ALA A 18 11.79 -14.76 -29.00
N SER A 19 12.69 -15.70 -28.71
CA SER A 19 13.07 -16.00 -27.33
C SER A 19 13.75 -14.81 -26.63
N VAL A 20 14.62 -14.08 -27.35
CA VAL A 20 15.28 -12.87 -26.83
C VAL A 20 14.25 -11.79 -26.53
N LEU A 21 13.28 -11.56 -27.43
CA LEU A 21 12.22 -10.59 -27.20
C LEU A 21 11.37 -10.94 -25.97
N ILE A 22 11.02 -12.22 -25.80
CA ILE A 22 10.28 -12.70 -24.63
C ILE A 22 11.07 -12.40 -23.34
N ILE A 23 12.37 -12.72 -23.31
CA ILE A 23 13.23 -12.45 -22.15
C ILE A 23 13.26 -10.96 -21.81
N ILE A 24 13.41 -10.08 -22.82
CA ILE A 24 13.42 -8.63 -22.62
C ILE A 24 12.09 -8.15 -22.02
N VAL A 25 10.95 -8.62 -22.54
CA VAL A 25 9.63 -8.26 -22.02
C VAL A 25 9.47 -8.71 -20.56
N PHE A 26 9.85 -9.95 -20.24
CA PHE A 26 9.79 -10.45 -18.86
C PHE A 26 10.70 -9.68 -17.91
N MET A 27 11.88 -9.25 -18.37
CA MET A 27 12.79 -8.43 -17.58
C MET A 27 12.17 -7.08 -17.25
N VAL A 28 11.63 -6.38 -18.24
CA VAL A 28 10.96 -5.07 -18.05
C VAL A 28 9.74 -5.22 -17.13
N ALA A 29 8.93 -6.26 -17.33
CA ALA A 29 7.77 -6.54 -16.49
C ALA A 29 8.17 -6.80 -15.02
N SER A 30 9.22 -7.59 -14.79
CA SER A 30 9.70 -7.90 -13.43
C SER A 30 10.19 -6.65 -12.71
N LEU A 31 10.97 -5.80 -13.40
CA LEU A 31 11.43 -4.53 -12.84
C LEU A 31 10.26 -3.57 -12.54
N SER A 32 9.28 -3.53 -13.44
CA SER A 32 8.08 -2.71 -13.27
C SER A 32 7.27 -3.16 -12.05
N PHE A 33 7.04 -4.48 -11.90
CA PHE A 33 6.35 -5.01 -10.74
C PHE A 33 7.11 -4.77 -9.44
N ASN A 34 8.43 -4.97 -9.44
CA ASN A 34 9.23 -4.71 -8.24
C ASN A 34 9.07 -3.25 -7.78
N ASN A 35 9.11 -2.29 -8.70
CA ASN A 35 8.90 -0.88 -8.38
C ASN A 35 7.48 -0.60 -7.88
N VAL A 36 6.46 -1.19 -8.51
CA VAL A 36 5.07 -1.03 -8.07
C VAL A 36 4.85 -1.61 -6.69
N PHE A 37 5.33 -2.82 -6.42
CA PHE A 37 5.21 -3.47 -5.10
C PHE A 37 5.98 -2.71 -4.03
N ALA A 38 7.22 -2.30 -4.29
CA ALA A 38 8.01 -1.52 -3.35
C ALA A 38 7.32 -0.20 -2.99
N ASN A 39 6.68 0.46 -3.95
CA ASN A 39 5.93 1.68 -3.71
C ASN A 39 4.63 1.43 -2.94
N GLN A 40 3.92 0.33 -3.20
CA GLN A 40 2.72 -0.01 -2.43
C GLN A 40 3.06 -0.33 -0.97
N ILE A 41 4.09 -1.15 -0.72
CA ILE A 41 4.52 -1.52 0.64
C ILE A 41 5.00 -0.29 1.42
N LYS A 42 5.81 0.58 0.80
CA LYS A 42 6.28 1.81 1.47
C LYS A 42 5.17 2.80 1.80
N ARG A 43 4.08 2.79 1.03
CA ARG A 43 2.92 3.67 1.22
C ARG A 43 1.79 3.00 1.99
N ASP A 44 2.01 1.81 2.53
CA ASP A 44 0.98 1.09 3.27
C ASP A 44 0.76 1.75 4.64
N HIS A 45 0.02 2.86 4.63
CA HIS A 45 -0.49 3.54 5.81
C HIS A 45 -1.77 2.86 6.32
N THR A 46 -2.16 1.70 5.77
CA THR A 46 -3.41 1.04 6.12
C THR A 46 -3.44 0.67 7.61
N ALA A 47 -2.30 0.26 8.18
CA ALA A 47 -2.18 -0.06 9.60
C ALA A 47 -2.48 1.15 10.49
N ILE A 48 -1.82 2.29 10.24
CA ILE A 48 -2.03 3.52 11.02
C ILE A 48 -3.44 4.11 10.76
N GLU A 49 -3.93 4.10 9.52
CA GLU A 49 -5.27 4.57 9.21
C GLU A 49 -6.36 3.76 9.93
N ASN A 50 -6.21 2.43 9.96
CA ASN A 50 -7.13 1.56 10.68
C ASN A 50 -7.06 1.81 12.19
N ARG A 51 -5.85 1.99 12.74
CA ARG A 51 -5.67 2.32 14.16
C ARG A 51 -6.33 3.64 14.53
N VAL A 52 -6.09 4.70 13.75
CA VAL A 52 -6.70 6.02 13.93
C VAL A 52 -8.22 5.97 13.83
N LYS A 53 -8.78 5.18 12.90
CA LYS A 53 -10.24 4.95 12.81
C LYS A 53 -10.79 4.27 14.05
N ALA A 54 -10.13 3.23 14.57
CA ALA A 54 -10.54 2.53 15.78
C ALA A 54 -10.50 3.46 17.01
N LEU A 55 -9.43 4.25 17.15
CA LEU A 55 -9.28 5.24 18.22
C LEU A 55 -10.37 6.33 18.15
N GLY A 56 -10.67 6.83 16.94
CA GLY A 56 -11.78 7.76 16.73
C GLY A 56 -13.13 7.18 17.16
N TYR A 57 -13.41 5.91 16.81
CA TYR A 57 -14.61 5.21 17.24
C TYR A 57 -14.71 5.11 18.77
N PHE A 58 -13.63 4.69 19.44
CA PHE A 58 -13.60 4.57 20.89
C PHE A 58 -13.76 5.92 21.61
N SER A 59 -13.23 7.00 21.02
CA SER A 59 -13.39 8.34 21.58
C SER A 59 -14.84 8.83 21.49
N ILE A 60 -15.51 8.62 20.36
CA ILE A 60 -16.92 9.01 20.18
C ILE A 60 -17.83 8.25 21.15
N HIS A 61 -17.54 6.96 21.38
CA HIS A 61 -18.38 6.07 22.20
C HIS A 61 -18.00 6.09 23.70
N GLY A 62 -17.03 6.92 24.10
CA GLY A 62 -16.67 7.10 25.51
C GLY A 62 -16.05 5.87 26.17
N THR A 63 -15.65 4.86 25.40
CA THR A 63 -14.97 3.64 25.89
C THR A 63 -13.48 3.84 26.17
N MET A 64 -12.96 5.05 25.96
CA MET A 64 -11.57 5.41 26.20
C MET A 64 -11.46 6.58 27.17
N LYS A 65 -10.47 6.54 28.07
CA LYS A 65 -10.13 7.66 28.95
C LYS A 65 -9.22 8.63 28.20
N LEU A 66 -9.61 9.91 28.17
CA LEU A 66 -8.83 10.99 27.60
C LEU A 66 -8.14 11.80 28.73
N PRO A 67 -6.95 12.38 28.50
CA PRO A 67 -6.14 12.26 27.28
C PRO A 67 -5.52 10.87 27.13
N TYR A 68 -5.34 10.43 25.88
CA TYR A 68 -4.76 9.13 25.55
C TYR A 68 -3.52 9.34 24.66
N ALA A 69 -2.44 8.61 24.96
CA ALA A 69 -1.22 8.62 24.16
C ALA A 69 -0.77 7.18 23.90
N GLU A 70 -0.32 6.92 22.68
CA GLU A 70 0.15 5.61 22.24
C GLU A 70 1.29 5.76 21.23
N ASP A 71 2.30 4.89 21.32
CA ASP A 71 3.25 4.64 20.24
C ASP A 71 2.77 3.41 19.45
N PHE A 72 2.53 3.60 18.15
CA PHE A 72 2.10 2.54 17.26
C PHE A 72 2.99 2.49 16.02
N GLU A 73 3.84 1.46 15.92
CA GLU A 73 4.74 1.26 14.77
C GLU A 73 5.64 2.50 14.47
N GLY A 74 6.08 3.18 15.53
CA GLY A 74 6.87 4.41 15.47
C GLY A 74 6.06 5.65 15.07
N TRP A 75 4.74 5.58 15.13
CA TRP A 75 3.85 6.74 15.12
C TRP A 75 3.52 7.14 16.55
N GLU A 76 3.74 8.39 16.89
CA GLU A 76 3.24 8.97 18.14
C GLU A 76 1.80 9.41 17.91
N ILE A 77 0.85 8.82 18.63
CA ILE A 77 -0.58 9.15 18.56
C ILE A 77 -0.99 9.79 19.89
N MET A 78 -1.60 10.97 19.82
CA MET A 78 -2.13 11.70 20.96
C MET A 78 -3.59 12.08 20.71
N ILE A 79 -4.45 11.80 21.68
CA ILE A 79 -5.87 12.13 21.63
C ILE A 79 -6.20 13.02 22.82
N THR A 80 -6.70 14.22 22.52
CA THR A 80 -7.14 15.19 23.52
C THR A 80 -8.59 15.58 23.30
N SER A 81 -9.26 15.98 24.38
CA SER A 81 -10.60 16.54 24.34
C SER A 81 -10.51 18.03 24.65
N GLU A 82 -10.61 18.87 23.63
CA GLU A 82 -10.59 20.32 23.79
C GLU A 82 -11.99 20.88 23.48
N SER A 83 -12.59 21.58 24.45
CA SER A 83 -13.87 22.30 24.29
C SER A 83 -15.02 21.47 23.69
N GLY A 84 -15.13 20.19 24.05
CA GLY A 84 -16.20 19.29 23.59
C GLY A 84 -15.95 18.63 22.22
N LYS A 85 -14.79 18.84 21.61
CA LYS A 85 -14.34 18.17 20.38
C LYS A 85 -13.19 17.22 20.71
N THR A 86 -13.19 16.02 20.10
CA THR A 86 -12.05 15.12 20.19
C THR A 86 -11.07 15.48 19.08
N VAL A 87 -9.83 15.80 19.44
CA VAL A 87 -8.74 16.05 18.50
C VAL A 87 -7.77 14.87 18.60
N LEU A 88 -7.51 14.22 17.46
CA LEU A 88 -6.54 13.15 17.33
C LEU A 88 -5.38 13.67 16.47
N VAL A 89 -4.19 13.71 17.07
CA VAL A 89 -2.94 14.07 16.42
C VAL A 89 -2.10 12.82 16.31
N TYR A 90 -1.53 12.56 15.14
CA TYR A 90 -0.55 11.50 14.97
C TYR A 90 0.61 12.00 14.13
N SER A 91 1.83 11.69 14.57
CA SER A 91 3.06 12.19 13.95
C SER A 91 4.05 11.05 13.72
N LYS A 92 4.83 11.16 12.63
CA LYS A 92 5.99 10.30 12.35
C LYS A 92 7.00 11.07 11.51
N GLU A 93 8.27 10.99 11.91
CA GLU A 93 9.41 11.53 11.16
C GLU A 93 9.23 13.00 10.68
N GLY A 94 8.58 13.83 11.49
CA GLY A 94 8.38 15.27 11.22
C GLY A 94 7.15 15.62 10.37
N VAL A 95 6.30 14.64 10.02
CA VAL A 95 5.00 14.89 9.39
C VAL A 95 3.90 14.71 10.44
N GLU A 96 3.21 15.79 10.77
CA GLU A 96 2.05 15.78 11.67
C GLU A 96 0.74 15.72 10.88
N HIS A 97 -0.17 14.87 11.34
CA HIS A 97 -1.51 14.78 10.83
C HIS A 97 -2.52 14.99 11.97
N GLU A 98 -3.42 15.95 11.77
CA GLU A 98 -4.50 16.25 12.71
C GLU A 98 -5.84 15.79 12.13
N LYS A 99 -6.62 15.08 12.95
CA LYS A 99 -8.03 14.76 12.68
C LYS A 99 -8.89 15.21 13.83
N VAL A 100 -9.81 16.13 13.53
CA VAL A 100 -10.83 16.60 14.46
C VAL A 100 -12.09 15.78 14.27
N PHE A 101 -12.54 15.14 15.34
CA PHE A 101 -13.84 14.49 15.41
C PHE A 101 -14.79 15.38 16.21
N ALA A 102 -15.76 15.96 15.52
CA ALA A 102 -16.88 16.66 16.16
C ALA A 102 -17.88 15.61 16.68
N ARG A 103 -18.36 15.82 17.90
CA ARG A 103 -19.42 15.01 18.52
C ARG A 103 -20.77 15.35 17.91
#